data_AF-A0A3B8N678-F1
#
_entry.id   AF-A0A3B8N678-F1
#
_cell.length_a   1.000
_cell.length_b   1.000
_cell.length_c   1.000
_cell.angle_alpha   90.00
_cell.angle_beta   90.00
_cell.angle_gamma   90.00
#
_symmetry.space_group_name_H-M   'P 1'
#
loop_
_entity.id
_entity.type
_entity.pdbx_description
1 polymer ?
#
loop_
_entity_poly.entity_id
_entity_poly.type
_entity_poly.pdbx_seq_one_letter_code
_entity_poly.pdbx_strand_id
1 'polypeptide(L)'
;MKKETVLLILGLGLTVLFWCCLSNPLALTEPFRKVEKTLTPTEVQKNLLLIKHPEVFGRLEYAPVLFNHLKHVKALEKEGCGICHPVDNNKNLRFVFPKEFLSVKDPEKLKDLYHQACIKCHQQKKLEQKPYGPVRLSCGDCHVNIYAYKDINYPKFDFDFVYHETHVKELDQKCEKCHHTYDLEEPDKTKALKYVKGKEESCYYCHDFTKKKGPELTKILKIAQEKSLNLSQAFHGLCLNCHVELKKDGKKGGPIICSDCHKGEKRSLEDLSKAPRPDRGQKEFYLMEFPKASKMKAVVFNHRIHQFTAQKCRDCHHERLEGCRNCHTLEGSPKGNFVNAVTAFHSVFSDRSCQGCHQKEINARKECLACHHLDKKETSRTEVASETTCVKCHIGRARSDIKNLKPYSGEIKSQIEIEVLSKEFEKATMPHQKIVKSLVAKTSGNRLAVYFHDKEETLCKGCHHKTNPEGKIKGQEVKCSSCHGISFDALHPERPRLQAAYHGQCIKCHEYLKIEKAMSCDSCHKPKKERGLPSF
;
A
#
# COMPACT_ATOMS: atom_id res chain seq x y z
N MET A 1 11.37 49.90 48.53
CA MET A 1 11.28 48.44 48.74
C MET A 1 12.57 47.96 49.41
N LYS A 2 12.49 47.31 50.57
CA LYS A 2 13.64 46.93 51.40
C LYS A 2 14.48 45.82 50.72
N LYS A 3 15.81 45.86 50.88
CA LYS A 3 16.81 44.93 50.29
C LYS A 3 16.44 43.44 50.42
N GLU A 4 15.71 43.06 51.46
CA GLU A 4 15.24 41.69 51.72
C GLU A 4 14.23 41.20 50.67
N THR A 5 13.43 42.09 50.09
CA THR A 5 12.45 41.76 49.04
C THR A 5 13.11 41.45 47.69
N VAL A 6 14.29 42.01 47.43
CA VAL A 6 15.01 41.82 46.16
C VAL A 6 15.74 40.47 46.15
N LEU A 7 16.27 40.02 47.29
CA LEU A 7 16.89 38.70 47.42
C LEU A 7 15.87 37.55 47.32
N LEU A 8 14.64 37.74 47.82
CA LEU A 8 13.58 36.74 47.74
C LEU A 8 13.08 36.54 46.29
N ILE A 9 12.99 37.62 45.51
CA ILE A 9 12.59 37.55 44.09
C ILE A 9 13.69 36.92 43.22
N LEU A 10 14.97 37.20 43.51
CA LEU A 10 16.11 36.59 42.83
C LEU A 10 16.26 35.10 43.16
N GLY A 11 15.99 34.68 44.40
CA GLY A 11 16.02 33.28 44.82
C GLY A 11 14.89 32.42 44.23
N LEU A 12 13.69 33.00 44.06
CA LEU A 12 12.56 32.34 43.39
C LEU A 12 12.76 32.24 41.86
N GLY A 13 13.42 33.22 41.23
CA GLY A 13 13.74 33.16 39.80
C GLY A 13 14.74 32.05 39.42
N LEU A 14 15.76 31.81 40.26
CA LEU A 14 16.78 30.79 40.03
C LEU A 14 16.27 29.36 40.26
N THR A 15 15.34 29.16 41.19
CA THR A 15 14.74 27.84 41.47
C THR A 15 13.74 27.41 40.40
N VAL A 16 13.01 28.34 39.78
CA VAL A 16 12.12 28.06 38.63
C VAL A 16 12.92 27.74 37.36
N LEU A 17 14.05 28.41 37.12
CA LEU A 17 14.97 28.09 36.02
C LEU A 17 15.62 26.71 36.17
N PHE A 18 15.99 26.32 37.39
CA PHE A 18 16.55 24.99 37.66
C PHE A 18 15.50 23.88 37.51
N TRP A 19 14.25 24.12 37.93
CA TRP A 19 13.14 23.18 37.73
C TRP A 19 12.80 23.00 36.24
N CYS A 20 12.72 24.09 35.46
CA CYS A 20 12.48 24.01 34.01
C CYS A 20 13.57 23.24 33.24
N CYS A 21 14.83 23.30 33.69
CA CYS A 21 15.94 22.55 33.09
C CYS A 21 15.95 21.05 33.47
N LEU A 22 15.39 20.67 34.62
CA LEU A 22 15.36 19.27 35.08
C LEU A 22 14.10 18.51 34.65
N SER A 23 12.96 19.19 34.48
CA SER A 23 11.70 18.55 34.05
C SER A 23 11.51 18.45 32.53
N ASN A 24 12.47 18.93 31.74
CA ASN A 24 12.40 18.90 30.29
C ASN A 24 13.75 18.48 29.70
N PRO A 25 14.03 17.17 29.53
CA PRO A 25 15.09 16.73 28.64
C PRO A 25 14.58 16.97 27.20
N LEU A 26 14.46 18.23 26.80
CA LEU A 26 14.60 18.63 25.41
C LEU A 26 16.07 18.39 25.07
N ALA A 27 16.38 17.11 24.92
CA ALA A 27 17.55 16.65 24.23
C ALA A 27 17.54 17.37 22.87
N LEU A 28 18.46 18.31 22.71
CA LEU A 28 19.01 18.73 21.42
C LEU A 28 19.78 17.56 20.77
N THR A 29 19.25 16.35 20.84
CA THR A 29 19.51 15.34 19.83
C THR A 29 18.46 15.60 18.77
N GLU A 30 18.83 16.30 17.70
CA GLU A 30 18.12 16.12 16.45
C GLU A 30 17.90 14.61 16.27
N PRO A 31 16.67 14.12 16.02
CA PRO A 31 16.51 12.74 15.65
C PRO A 31 17.32 12.58 14.36
N PHE A 32 18.45 11.86 14.46
CA PHE A 32 19.32 11.55 13.34
C PHE A 32 18.44 11.09 12.19
N ARG A 33 18.27 11.95 11.19
CA ARG A 33 17.42 11.69 10.05
C ARG A 33 18.14 10.63 9.22
N LYS A 34 17.83 9.37 9.48
CA LYS A 34 18.29 8.22 8.71
C LYS A 34 17.95 8.51 7.25
N VAL A 35 18.95 8.81 6.43
CA VAL A 35 18.74 9.07 5.00
C VAL A 35 18.54 7.71 4.34
N GLU A 36 17.30 7.21 4.34
CA GLU A 36 16.90 6.08 3.51
C GLU A 36 16.92 6.54 2.05
N LYS A 37 18.10 6.46 1.41
CA LYS A 37 18.24 6.78 -0.01
C LYS A 37 17.74 5.58 -0.81
N THR A 38 16.78 5.81 -1.70
CA THR A 38 16.39 4.82 -2.72
C THR A 38 17.57 4.61 -3.65
N LEU A 39 17.87 3.35 -4.00
CA LEU A 39 18.99 3.04 -4.90
C LEU A 39 18.84 3.77 -6.23
N THR A 40 19.95 4.29 -6.75
CA THR A 40 20.00 4.75 -8.13
C THR A 40 19.91 3.54 -9.08
N PRO A 41 19.33 3.67 -10.28
CA PRO A 41 19.26 2.58 -11.27
C PRO A 41 20.62 1.90 -11.53
N THR A 42 21.69 2.70 -11.51
CA THR A 42 23.08 2.26 -11.67
C THR A 42 23.55 1.32 -10.54
N GLU A 43 23.12 1.55 -9.30
CA GLU A 43 23.51 0.72 -8.16
C GLU A 43 22.82 -0.64 -8.17
N VAL A 44 21.54 -0.69 -8.57
CA VAL A 44 20.80 -1.95 -8.76
C VAL A 44 21.50 -2.81 -9.82
N GLN A 45 21.84 -2.23 -10.98
CA GLN A 45 22.55 -2.93 -12.06
C GLN A 45 23.91 -3.50 -11.64
N LYS A 46 24.61 -2.81 -10.73
CA LYS A 46 25.92 -3.25 -10.23
C LYS A 46 25.85 -4.34 -9.15
N ASN A 47 24.66 -4.75 -8.71
CA ASN A 47 24.45 -5.82 -7.72
C ASN A 47 25.30 -5.59 -6.44
N LEU A 48 25.31 -4.33 -6.00
CA LEU A 48 26.04 -3.92 -4.80
C LEU A 48 25.23 -4.29 -3.55
N LEU A 49 25.90 -4.85 -2.57
CA LEU A 49 25.38 -5.17 -1.24
C LEU A 49 26.13 -4.32 -0.21
N LEU A 50 25.44 -3.97 0.87
CA LEU A 50 26.05 -3.26 1.98
C LEU A 50 26.05 -4.18 3.20
N ILE A 51 27.23 -4.66 3.60
CA ILE A 51 27.38 -5.54 4.76
C ILE A 51 27.41 -4.66 6.01
N LYS A 52 26.28 -4.62 6.71
CA LYS A 52 26.09 -3.82 7.94
C LYS A 52 25.49 -4.60 9.10
N HIS A 53 24.56 -5.52 8.85
CA HIS A 53 23.84 -6.32 9.86
C HIS A 53 23.59 -5.60 11.20
N PRO A 54 22.88 -4.45 11.21
CA PRO A 54 22.64 -3.68 12.44
C PRO A 54 21.88 -4.49 13.50
N GLU A 55 21.16 -5.53 13.10
CA GLU A 55 20.51 -6.49 13.98
C GLU A 55 21.49 -7.34 14.80
N VAL A 56 22.75 -7.45 14.37
CA VAL A 56 23.82 -8.17 15.09
C VAL A 56 24.82 -7.18 15.70
N PHE A 57 25.35 -6.26 14.89
CA PHE A 57 26.45 -5.39 15.29
C PHE A 57 26.02 -4.08 15.95
N GLY A 58 24.73 -3.73 15.92
CA GLY A 58 24.25 -2.45 16.45
C GLY A 58 24.89 -1.25 15.74
N ARG A 59 25.53 -0.35 16.51
CA ARG A 59 26.24 0.81 15.98
C ARG A 59 27.63 0.39 15.49
N LEU A 60 27.90 0.59 14.20
CA LEU A 60 29.17 0.21 13.60
C LEU A 60 30.31 1.16 14.02
N GLU A 61 31.46 0.58 14.35
CA GLU A 61 32.72 1.29 14.63
C GLU A 61 33.39 1.81 13.35
N TYR A 62 33.21 1.08 12.24
CA TYR A 62 33.73 1.40 10.92
C TYR A 62 32.61 1.54 9.90
N ALA A 63 32.89 2.22 8.77
CA ALA A 63 31.94 2.28 7.67
C ALA A 63 31.56 0.87 7.18
N PRO A 64 30.30 0.62 6.80
CA PRO A 64 29.89 -0.69 6.30
C PRO A 64 30.60 -1.05 4.99
N VAL A 65 30.81 -2.35 4.78
CA VAL A 65 31.55 -2.84 3.61
C VAL A 65 30.64 -2.85 2.39
N LEU A 66 31.01 -2.10 1.35
CA LEU A 66 30.35 -2.15 0.05
C LEU A 66 30.85 -3.36 -0.75
N PHE A 67 30.03 -4.38 -0.87
CA PHE A 67 30.35 -5.63 -1.53
C PHE A 67 29.74 -5.71 -2.93
N ASN A 68 30.56 -5.92 -3.96
CA ASN A 68 30.06 -6.13 -5.32
C ASN A 68 29.83 -7.62 -5.58
N HIS A 69 28.58 -8.07 -5.43
CA HIS A 69 28.23 -9.49 -5.54
C HIS A 69 28.44 -10.02 -6.95
N LEU A 70 28.01 -9.28 -7.99
CA LEU A 70 28.17 -9.71 -9.38
C LEU A 70 29.64 -9.87 -9.79
N LYS A 71 30.53 -9.00 -9.31
CA LYS A 71 31.98 -9.12 -9.57
C LYS A 71 32.54 -10.43 -9.00
N HIS A 72 32.12 -10.80 -7.78
CA HIS A 72 32.53 -12.07 -7.16
C HIS A 72 31.94 -13.28 -7.89
N VAL A 73 30.65 -13.24 -8.23
CA VAL A 73 30.00 -14.32 -9.00
C VAL A 73 30.69 -14.56 -10.34
N LYS A 74 31.05 -13.50 -11.07
CA LYS A 74 31.80 -13.62 -12.35
C LYS A 74 33.21 -14.17 -12.17
N ALA A 75 33.90 -13.75 -11.11
CA ALA A 75 35.26 -14.20 -10.84
C ALA A 75 35.33 -15.67 -10.36
N LEU A 76 34.26 -16.17 -9.74
CA LEU A 76 34.17 -17.51 -9.14
C LEU A 76 33.16 -18.42 -9.87
N GLU A 77 32.89 -18.15 -11.15
CA GLU A 77 31.85 -18.87 -11.90
C GLU A 77 32.13 -20.38 -11.98
N LYS A 78 33.41 -20.77 -12.11
CA LYS A 78 33.82 -22.18 -12.20
C LYS A 78 33.69 -22.90 -10.86
N GLU A 79 34.00 -22.22 -9.77
CA GLU A 79 33.94 -22.81 -8.44
C GLU A 79 32.53 -22.86 -7.85
N GLY A 80 31.65 -21.97 -8.30
CA GLY A 80 30.23 -21.95 -7.95
C GLY A 80 29.91 -21.35 -6.58
N CYS A 81 28.62 -21.29 -6.27
CA CYS A 81 28.08 -20.55 -5.13
C CYS A 81 28.50 -21.13 -3.76
N GLY A 82 28.80 -22.44 -3.69
CA GLY A 82 29.12 -23.16 -2.46
C GLY A 82 30.46 -22.77 -1.82
N ILE A 83 31.30 -22.00 -2.52
CA ILE A 83 32.50 -21.42 -1.92
C ILE A 83 32.13 -20.46 -0.78
N CYS A 84 31.17 -19.58 -1.01
CA CYS A 84 30.78 -18.55 -0.04
C CYS A 84 29.56 -18.97 0.78
N HIS A 85 28.60 -19.64 0.17
CA HIS A 85 27.32 -19.97 0.79
C HIS A 85 27.33 -21.38 1.38
N PRO A 86 26.82 -21.58 2.61
CA PRO A 86 26.70 -22.91 3.19
C PRO A 86 25.64 -23.72 2.45
N VAL A 87 25.87 -25.03 2.37
CA VAL A 87 24.98 -26.01 1.74
C VAL A 87 24.34 -26.83 2.86
N ASP A 88 23.01 -26.95 2.87
CA ASP A 88 22.29 -27.76 3.85
C ASP A 88 22.24 -29.25 3.47
N ASN A 89 21.69 -30.07 4.36
CA ASN A 89 21.62 -31.53 4.19
C ASN A 89 20.89 -31.97 2.91
N ASN A 90 20.01 -31.12 2.38
CA ASN A 90 19.25 -31.37 1.15
C ASN A 90 19.99 -30.84 -0.08
N LYS A 91 21.28 -30.52 0.03
CA LYS A 91 22.13 -29.93 -1.00
C LYS A 91 21.67 -28.54 -1.46
N ASN A 92 20.82 -27.86 -0.67
CA ASN A 92 20.38 -26.50 -0.99
C ASN A 92 21.36 -25.47 -0.44
N LEU A 93 21.65 -24.45 -1.23
CA LEU A 93 22.40 -23.28 -0.81
C LEU A 93 21.56 -22.42 0.14
N ARG A 94 22.19 -21.96 1.22
CA ARG A 94 21.69 -20.88 2.06
C ARG A 94 22.41 -19.60 1.67
N PHE A 95 21.68 -18.63 1.11
CA PHE A 95 22.24 -17.36 0.62
C PHE A 95 22.54 -16.39 1.75
N VAL A 96 23.43 -16.83 2.64
CA VAL A 96 24.00 -16.10 3.78
C VAL A 96 25.51 -16.17 3.70
N PHE A 97 26.18 -15.21 4.32
CA PHE A 97 27.62 -15.16 4.43
C PHE A 97 28.00 -14.47 5.75
N PRO A 98 29.05 -14.91 6.47
CA PRO A 98 29.83 -16.13 6.26
C PRO A 98 28.99 -17.43 6.48
N LYS A 99 29.59 -18.61 6.29
CA LYS A 99 28.88 -19.90 6.39
C LYS A 99 28.23 -20.12 7.75
N GLU A 100 28.81 -19.53 8.78
CA GLU A 100 28.42 -19.61 10.17
C GLU A 100 27.44 -18.50 10.58
N PHE A 101 27.02 -17.62 9.65
CA PHE A 101 26.17 -16.47 9.95
C PHE A 101 24.87 -16.84 10.70
N LEU A 102 24.29 -18.00 10.41
CA LEU A 102 23.06 -18.46 11.06
C LEU A 102 23.28 -19.11 12.42
N SER A 103 24.49 -19.60 12.71
CA SER A 103 24.82 -20.31 13.95
C SER A 103 25.52 -19.43 14.98
N VAL A 104 26.19 -18.36 14.56
CA VAL A 104 26.93 -17.44 15.44
C VAL A 104 26.13 -16.17 15.68
N LYS A 105 25.73 -15.96 16.94
CA LYS A 105 25.05 -14.74 17.39
C LYS A 105 25.99 -13.71 18.03
N ASP A 106 27.19 -14.15 18.41
CA ASP A 106 28.19 -13.28 19.01
C ASP A 106 28.77 -12.31 17.97
N PRO A 107 28.62 -10.98 18.15
CA PRO A 107 29.04 -10.00 17.16
C PRO A 107 30.55 -10.03 16.90
N GLU A 108 31.38 -10.18 17.93
CA GLU A 108 32.84 -10.18 17.79
C GLU A 108 33.32 -11.40 16.99
N LYS A 109 32.80 -12.57 17.32
CA LYS A 109 33.09 -13.81 16.58
C LYS A 109 32.59 -13.73 15.15
N LEU A 110 31.42 -13.13 14.90
CA LEU A 110 30.91 -12.98 13.54
C LEU A 110 31.77 -12.02 12.72
N LYS A 111 32.22 -10.90 13.31
CA LYS A 111 33.18 -9.97 12.71
C LYS A 111 34.47 -10.70 12.30
N ASP A 112 35.01 -11.53 13.18
CA ASP A 112 36.21 -12.32 12.88
C ASP A 112 35.98 -13.31 11.74
N LEU A 113 34.81 -13.95 11.67
CA LEU A 113 34.46 -14.85 10.58
C LEU A 113 34.36 -14.13 9.23
N TYR A 114 33.80 -12.91 9.19
CA TYR A 114 33.80 -12.08 7.99
C TYR A 114 35.22 -11.78 7.52
N HIS A 115 36.08 -11.28 8.42
CA HIS A 115 37.48 -11.00 8.09
C HIS A 115 38.20 -12.26 7.63
N GLN A 116 38.04 -13.36 8.34
CA GLN A 116 38.69 -14.62 8.03
C GLN A 116 38.26 -15.15 6.66
N ALA A 117 36.96 -15.19 6.36
CA ALA A 117 36.45 -15.72 5.10
C ALA A 117 36.84 -14.85 3.89
N CYS A 118 36.74 -13.52 4.01
CA CYS A 118 37.11 -12.60 2.93
C CYS A 118 38.64 -12.58 2.69
N ILE A 119 39.41 -12.34 3.75
CA ILE A 119 40.85 -12.08 3.64
C ILE A 119 41.61 -13.34 3.23
N LYS A 120 41.26 -14.52 3.79
CA LYS A 120 41.93 -15.78 3.41
C LYS A 120 41.78 -16.05 1.91
N CYS A 121 40.58 -15.89 1.36
CA CYS A 121 40.34 -16.08 -0.07
C CYS A 121 41.16 -15.08 -0.92
N HIS A 122 41.17 -13.80 -0.54
CA HIS A 122 41.95 -12.79 -1.27
C HIS A 122 43.46 -13.06 -1.20
N GLN A 123 43.98 -13.47 -0.04
CA GLN A 123 45.39 -13.82 0.13
C GLN A 123 45.76 -15.04 -0.71
N GLN A 124 44.92 -16.08 -0.73
CA GLN A 124 45.13 -17.25 -1.55
C GLN A 124 45.18 -16.89 -3.05
N LYS A 125 44.20 -16.12 -3.54
CA LYS A 125 44.20 -15.69 -4.96
C LYS A 125 45.41 -14.83 -5.31
N LYS A 126 45.90 -13.99 -4.38
CA LYS A 126 47.16 -13.25 -4.53
C LYS A 126 48.37 -14.18 -4.67
N LEU A 127 48.48 -15.21 -3.84
CA LEU A 127 49.56 -16.21 -3.91
C LEU A 127 49.51 -16.99 -5.23
N GLU A 128 48.31 -17.27 -5.73
CA GLU A 128 48.07 -17.89 -7.04
C GLU A 128 48.28 -16.92 -8.23
N GLN A 129 48.69 -15.67 -8.00
CA GLN A 129 48.84 -14.60 -9.01
C GLN A 129 47.56 -14.35 -9.84
N LYS A 130 46.38 -14.63 -9.26
CA LYS A 130 45.07 -14.38 -9.88
C LYS A 130 44.51 -13.03 -9.41
N PRO A 131 43.58 -12.39 -10.16
CA PRO A 131 42.90 -11.19 -9.69
C PRO A 131 42.29 -11.40 -8.29
N TYR A 132 42.60 -10.51 -7.36
CA TYR A 132 42.25 -10.64 -5.94
C TYR A 132 41.71 -9.33 -5.37
N GLY A 133 41.03 -9.39 -4.22
CA GLY A 133 40.52 -8.22 -3.49
C GLY A 133 41.48 -7.72 -2.40
N PRO A 134 41.07 -6.83 -1.48
CA PRO A 134 41.95 -6.33 -0.41
C PRO A 134 42.49 -7.43 0.52
N VAL A 135 43.79 -7.41 0.89
CA VAL A 135 44.48 -8.57 1.54
C VAL A 135 44.96 -8.42 2.99
N ARG A 136 45.14 -7.21 3.56
CA ARG A 136 45.29 -7.01 5.04
C ARG A 136 45.67 -5.59 5.47
N LEU A 137 46.32 -4.81 4.61
CA LEU A 137 47.13 -3.66 5.08
C LEU A 137 46.38 -2.33 5.22
N SER A 138 45.09 -2.27 4.87
CA SER A 138 44.29 -1.05 5.04
C SER A 138 42.85 -1.43 5.36
N CYS A 139 42.38 -1.04 6.55
CA CYS A 139 40.97 -1.14 6.91
C CYS A 139 40.09 -0.36 5.91
N GLY A 140 40.63 0.75 5.39
CA GLY A 140 39.96 1.67 4.47
C GLY A 140 39.71 1.10 3.07
N ASP A 141 40.32 -0.03 2.70
CA ASP A 141 40.07 -0.67 1.40
C ASP A 141 38.71 -1.38 1.35
N CYS A 142 38.26 -1.88 2.50
CA CYS A 142 36.94 -2.51 2.67
C CYS A 142 35.95 -1.55 3.35
N HIS A 143 36.39 -0.91 4.44
CA HIS A 143 35.61 0.03 5.23
C HIS A 143 35.83 1.47 4.76
N VAL A 144 35.39 1.78 3.54
CA VAL A 144 35.59 3.10 2.95
C VAL A 144 34.66 4.12 3.64
N ASN A 145 35.23 5.16 4.26
CA ASN A 145 34.49 6.16 5.05
C ASN A 145 33.31 6.82 4.32
N ILE A 146 33.39 6.99 3.00
CA ILE A 146 32.29 7.57 2.20
C ILE A 146 30.99 6.74 2.28
N TYR A 147 31.08 5.48 2.72
CA TYR A 147 29.93 4.59 2.88
C TYR A 147 29.36 4.58 4.31
N ALA A 148 29.95 5.31 5.27
CA ALA A 148 29.49 5.36 6.66
C ALA A 148 28.00 5.68 6.81
N TYR A 149 27.49 6.54 5.93
CA TYR A 149 26.09 6.97 5.89
C TYR A 149 25.32 6.46 4.68
N LYS A 150 25.89 5.52 3.92
CA LYS A 150 25.24 4.95 2.74
C LYS A 150 24.22 3.91 3.18
N ASP A 151 23.08 3.87 2.48
CA ASP A 151 22.14 2.76 2.58
C ASP A 151 21.79 2.24 1.18
N ILE A 152 21.52 0.94 1.09
CA ILE A 152 21.21 0.24 -0.16
C ILE A 152 19.95 -0.58 0.07
N ASN A 153 18.84 -0.11 -0.50
CA ASN A 153 17.54 -0.77 -0.41
C ASN A 153 17.08 -1.21 -1.81
N TYR A 154 17.05 -2.53 -2.04
CA TYR A 154 16.54 -3.08 -3.28
C TYR A 154 15.02 -2.96 -3.37
N PRO A 155 14.47 -2.62 -4.55
CA PRO A 155 13.04 -2.76 -4.79
C PRO A 155 12.59 -4.18 -4.47
N LYS A 156 11.49 -4.32 -3.73
CA LYS A 156 10.94 -5.64 -3.42
C LYS A 156 10.48 -6.31 -4.72
N PHE A 157 11.03 -7.48 -5.02
CA PHE A 157 10.47 -8.35 -6.03
C PHE A 157 9.14 -8.89 -5.54
N ASP A 158 8.16 -8.92 -6.42
CA ASP A 158 6.79 -9.27 -6.09
C ASP A 158 6.28 -10.29 -7.10
N PHE A 159 6.00 -11.48 -6.60
CA PHE A 159 5.57 -12.61 -7.41
C PHE A 159 4.09 -12.45 -7.78
N ASP A 160 3.84 -11.71 -8.86
CA ASP A 160 2.51 -11.44 -9.37
C ASP A 160 1.90 -12.61 -10.16
N PHE A 161 0.66 -12.45 -10.61
CA PHE A 161 -0.08 -13.49 -11.33
C PHE A 161 0.55 -13.89 -12.67
N VAL A 162 1.26 -12.98 -13.35
CA VAL A 162 1.93 -13.30 -14.62
C VAL A 162 3.14 -14.18 -14.37
N TYR A 163 3.96 -13.83 -13.37
CA TYR A 163 5.07 -14.68 -12.96
C TYR A 163 4.58 -16.03 -12.43
N HIS A 164 3.53 -16.03 -11.62
CA HIS A 164 2.92 -17.27 -11.12
C HIS A 164 2.47 -18.17 -12.25
N GLU A 165 1.71 -17.66 -13.22
CA GLU A 165 1.25 -18.43 -14.37
C GLU A 165 2.41 -18.99 -15.19
N THR A 166 3.47 -18.20 -15.38
CA THR A 166 4.67 -18.66 -16.10
C THR A 166 5.27 -19.88 -15.40
N HIS A 167 5.39 -19.86 -14.08
CA HIS A 167 5.94 -21.00 -13.33
C HIS A 167 4.99 -22.20 -13.33
N VAL A 168 3.68 -21.98 -13.25
CA VAL A 168 2.69 -23.08 -13.34
C VAL A 168 2.81 -23.82 -14.67
N LYS A 169 3.00 -23.09 -15.78
CA LYS A 169 3.22 -23.68 -17.11
C LYS A 169 4.54 -24.45 -17.20
N GLU A 170 5.64 -23.82 -16.80
CA GLU A 170 6.98 -24.42 -16.91
C GLU A 170 7.19 -25.61 -15.95
N LEU A 171 6.35 -25.73 -14.90
CA LEU A 171 6.41 -26.82 -13.91
C LEU A 171 5.30 -27.86 -14.09
N ASP A 172 4.56 -27.86 -15.20
CA ASP A 172 3.47 -28.80 -15.47
C ASP A 172 2.43 -28.87 -14.33
N GLN A 173 2.07 -27.72 -13.77
CA GLN A 173 1.11 -27.59 -12.66
C GLN A 173 1.50 -28.34 -11.36
N LYS A 174 2.78 -28.64 -11.16
CA LYS A 174 3.29 -29.30 -9.94
C LYS A 174 3.44 -28.31 -8.77
N CYS A 175 2.32 -27.95 -8.16
CA CYS A 175 2.24 -27.01 -7.05
C CYS A 175 3.11 -27.42 -5.84
N GLU A 176 3.27 -28.73 -5.63
CA GLU A 176 4.05 -29.33 -4.54
C GLU A 176 5.54 -28.99 -4.57
N LYS A 177 6.05 -28.53 -5.72
CA LYS A 177 7.45 -28.07 -5.84
C LYS A 177 7.72 -26.76 -5.10
N CYS A 178 6.68 -25.98 -4.80
CA CYS A 178 6.82 -24.65 -4.20
C CYS A 178 5.97 -24.49 -2.93
N HIS A 179 4.74 -24.99 -2.95
CA HIS A 179 3.80 -24.82 -1.85
C HIS A 179 3.93 -25.93 -0.82
N HIS A 180 3.95 -25.52 0.43
CA HIS A 180 3.94 -26.41 1.57
C HIS A 180 3.14 -25.78 2.71
N THR A 181 2.70 -26.63 3.63
CA THR A 181 2.16 -26.24 4.92
C THR A 181 2.92 -26.98 6.03
N TYR A 182 2.76 -26.50 7.26
CA TYR A 182 3.37 -27.11 8.42
C TYR A 182 2.30 -27.77 9.26
N ASP A 183 2.40 -29.09 9.44
CA ASP A 183 1.57 -29.85 10.33
C ASP A 183 2.03 -29.67 11.78
N LEU A 184 1.20 -29.02 12.59
CA LEU A 184 1.48 -28.78 14.00
C LEU A 184 1.23 -30.02 14.88
N GLU A 185 0.54 -31.03 14.35
CA GLU A 185 0.22 -32.27 15.07
C GLU A 185 1.25 -33.38 14.82
N GLU A 186 2.12 -33.21 13.81
CA GLU A 186 3.17 -34.17 13.49
C GLU A 186 4.33 -34.07 14.50
N PRO A 187 4.59 -35.13 15.31
CA PRO A 187 5.69 -35.14 16.27
C PRO A 187 7.08 -35.12 15.60
N ASP A 188 7.23 -35.72 14.42
CA ASP A 188 8.48 -35.69 13.67
C ASP A 188 8.60 -34.40 12.85
N LYS A 189 9.34 -33.43 13.39
CA LYS A 189 9.59 -32.14 12.73
C LYS A 189 10.21 -32.25 11.33
N THR A 190 10.80 -33.38 10.95
CA THR A 190 11.34 -33.62 9.60
C THR A 190 10.24 -33.94 8.59
N LYS A 191 9.10 -34.49 9.05
CA LYS A 191 7.93 -34.84 8.25
C LYS A 191 6.78 -33.83 8.34
N ALA A 192 6.86 -32.90 9.29
CA ALA A 192 5.84 -31.89 9.51
C ALA A 192 5.62 -30.95 8.32
N LEU A 193 6.61 -30.78 7.42
CA LEU A 193 6.43 -29.99 6.20
C LEU A 193 5.79 -30.86 5.11
N LYS A 194 4.56 -30.54 4.70
CA LYS A 194 3.83 -31.32 3.70
C LYS A 194 3.11 -30.44 2.67
N TYR A 195 2.94 -30.97 1.46
CA TYR A 195 2.05 -30.38 0.47
C TYR A 195 0.61 -30.82 0.75
N VAL A 196 -0.34 -29.88 0.66
CA VAL A 196 -1.77 -30.18 0.73
C VAL A 196 -2.44 -29.49 -0.45
N LYS A 197 -2.97 -30.30 -1.38
CA LYS A 197 -3.63 -29.81 -2.58
C LYS A 197 -4.83 -28.95 -2.25
N GLY A 198 -4.96 -27.83 -2.94
CA GLY A 198 -6.02 -26.87 -2.66
C GLY A 198 -5.79 -26.12 -1.34
N LYS A 199 -4.58 -26.20 -0.76
CA LYS A 199 -4.12 -25.40 0.39
C LYS A 199 -2.93 -24.49 0.10
N GLU A 200 -2.67 -24.23 -1.17
CA GLU A 200 -1.61 -23.33 -1.64
C GLU A 200 -1.89 -21.91 -1.16
N GLU A 201 -0.90 -21.28 -0.54
CA GLU A 201 -0.99 -19.90 -0.06
C GLU A 201 0.33 -19.17 -0.25
N SER A 202 0.32 -17.87 0.00
CA SER A 202 1.51 -17.05 -0.17
C SER A 202 2.52 -17.22 0.97
N CYS A 203 3.82 -17.25 0.62
CA CYS A 203 4.94 -17.28 1.56
C CYS A 203 4.86 -16.18 2.64
N TYR A 204 4.26 -15.03 2.32
CA TYR A 204 4.11 -13.90 3.24
C TYR A 204 3.29 -14.24 4.50
N TYR A 205 2.40 -15.24 4.44
CA TYR A 205 1.59 -15.58 5.60
C TYR A 205 2.41 -16.23 6.71
N CYS A 206 3.42 -17.03 6.36
CA CYS A 206 4.24 -17.77 7.33
C CYS A 206 5.67 -17.23 7.50
N HIS A 207 6.21 -16.51 6.51
CA HIS A 207 7.60 -16.05 6.51
C HIS A 207 7.78 -14.53 6.74
N ASP A 208 6.71 -13.74 6.77
CA ASP A 208 6.79 -12.31 7.10
C ASP A 208 6.76 -12.09 8.62
N PHE A 209 7.95 -12.01 9.22
CA PHE A 209 8.12 -11.84 10.67
C PHE A 209 7.80 -10.44 11.17
N THR A 210 7.50 -9.49 10.27
CA THR A 210 7.18 -8.10 10.67
C THR A 210 5.72 -7.94 11.10
N LYS A 211 4.88 -8.95 10.81
CA LYS A 211 3.44 -8.91 11.06
C LYS A 211 3.08 -9.77 12.26
N LYS A 212 2.30 -9.22 13.17
CA LYS A 212 1.60 -10.02 14.18
C LYS A 212 0.59 -10.92 13.48
N LYS A 213 0.48 -12.16 13.97
CA LYS A 213 -0.35 -13.21 13.39
C LYS A 213 -1.34 -13.76 14.40
N GLY A 214 -2.39 -14.40 13.90
CA GLY A 214 -3.31 -15.16 14.72
C GLY A 214 -2.62 -16.29 15.50
N PRO A 215 -3.30 -16.91 16.48
CA PRO A 215 -2.68 -17.87 17.40
C PRO A 215 -2.09 -19.09 16.71
N GLU A 216 -2.72 -19.57 15.63
CA GLU A 216 -2.24 -20.72 14.87
C GLU A 216 -0.98 -20.37 14.04
N LEU A 217 -1.05 -19.33 13.21
CA LEU A 217 0.09 -18.89 12.40
C LEU A 217 1.28 -18.45 13.26
N THR A 218 1.04 -17.95 14.47
CA THR A 218 2.11 -17.61 15.41
C THR A 218 2.96 -18.83 15.76
N LYS A 219 2.38 -20.03 15.87
CA LYS A 219 3.14 -21.27 16.11
C LYS A 219 4.03 -21.62 14.91
N ILE A 220 3.48 -21.55 13.70
CA ILE A 220 4.22 -21.80 12.45
C ILE A 220 5.33 -20.76 12.26
N LEU A 221 5.04 -19.49 12.54
CA LEU A 221 6.00 -18.38 12.40
C LEU A 221 7.18 -18.56 13.37
N LYS A 222 6.94 -19.02 14.60
CA LYS A 222 8.03 -19.36 15.55
C LYS A 222 8.96 -20.45 15.00
N ILE A 223 8.40 -21.49 14.38
CA ILE A 223 9.20 -22.55 13.75
C ILE A 223 10.04 -21.99 12.59
N ALA A 224 9.46 -21.12 11.77
CA ALA A 224 10.19 -20.44 10.71
C ALA A 224 11.31 -19.53 11.26
N GLN A 225 11.06 -18.85 12.38
CA GLN A 225 12.06 -18.03 13.08
C GLN A 225 13.21 -18.86 13.64
N GLU A 226 12.93 -20.01 14.28
CA GLU A 226 13.95 -20.96 14.76
C GLU A 226 14.87 -21.44 13.63
N LYS A 227 14.31 -21.61 12.42
CA LYS A 227 15.05 -22.00 11.21
C LYS A 227 15.64 -20.80 10.44
N SER A 228 15.50 -19.57 10.95
CA SER A 228 15.94 -18.32 10.30
C SER A 228 15.38 -18.13 8.87
N LEU A 229 14.17 -18.64 8.62
CA LEU A 229 13.48 -18.60 7.33
C LEU A 229 12.55 -17.38 7.25
N ASN A 230 13.11 -16.18 7.36
CA ASN A 230 12.35 -14.96 7.05
C ASN A 230 12.01 -14.90 5.56
N LEU A 231 11.18 -13.92 5.17
CA LEU A 231 10.69 -13.79 3.80
C LEU A 231 11.81 -13.76 2.75
N SER A 232 12.90 -13.03 2.99
CA SER A 232 14.04 -12.99 2.07
C SER A 232 14.75 -14.33 1.97
N GLN A 233 14.99 -15.00 3.10
CA GLN A 233 15.65 -16.30 3.13
C GLN A 233 14.77 -17.41 2.52
N ALA A 234 13.46 -17.35 2.72
CA ALA A 234 12.51 -18.27 2.10
C ALA A 234 12.46 -18.09 0.58
N PHE A 235 12.38 -16.84 0.08
CA PHE A 235 12.39 -16.59 -1.37
C PHE A 235 13.73 -16.89 -2.01
N HIS A 236 14.84 -16.41 -1.47
CA HIS A 236 16.16 -16.72 -2.01
C HIS A 236 16.45 -18.22 -1.93
N GLY A 237 16.10 -18.87 -0.82
CA GLY A 237 16.26 -20.31 -0.66
C GLY A 237 15.43 -21.13 -1.65
N LEU A 238 14.17 -20.78 -1.90
CA LEU A 238 13.32 -21.55 -2.82
C LEU A 238 13.63 -21.22 -4.29
N CYS A 239 13.57 -19.93 -4.67
CA CYS A 239 13.65 -19.52 -6.06
C CYS A 239 15.06 -19.68 -6.63
N LEU A 240 16.10 -19.24 -5.89
CA LEU A 240 17.46 -19.26 -6.43
C LEU A 240 18.02 -20.68 -6.49
N ASN A 241 17.72 -21.57 -5.53
CA ASN A 241 18.19 -22.96 -5.62
C ASN A 241 17.65 -23.65 -6.87
N CYS A 242 16.35 -23.52 -7.16
CA CYS A 242 15.76 -24.07 -8.39
C CYS A 242 16.41 -23.45 -9.65
N HIS A 243 16.56 -22.13 -9.71
CA HIS A 243 17.16 -21.48 -10.89
C HIS A 243 18.65 -21.81 -11.07
N VAL A 244 19.42 -21.93 -9.98
CA VAL A 244 20.83 -22.32 -10.02
C VAL A 244 20.97 -23.77 -10.49
N GLU A 245 20.12 -24.67 -10.02
CA GLU A 245 20.08 -26.07 -10.47
C GLU A 245 19.74 -26.17 -11.96
N LEU A 246 18.69 -25.47 -12.43
CA LEU A 246 18.35 -25.41 -13.84
C LEU A 246 19.49 -24.87 -14.70
N LYS A 247 20.17 -23.80 -14.25
CA LYS A 247 21.33 -23.25 -14.95
C LYS A 247 22.47 -24.26 -15.02
N LYS A 248 22.73 -25.01 -13.94
CA LYS A 248 23.76 -26.05 -13.90
C LYS A 248 23.45 -27.19 -14.87
N ASP A 249 22.18 -27.54 -15.01
CA ASP A 249 21.69 -28.53 -15.98
C ASP A 249 21.68 -28.02 -17.44
N GLY A 250 22.07 -26.77 -17.69
CA GLY A 250 21.97 -26.14 -19.01
C GLY A 250 20.53 -25.89 -19.47
N LYS A 251 19.56 -25.97 -18.55
CA LYS A 251 18.14 -25.72 -18.83
C LYS A 251 17.82 -24.24 -18.69
N LYS A 252 16.79 -23.79 -19.40
CA LYS A 252 16.26 -22.44 -19.25
C LYS A 252 15.62 -22.29 -17.87
N GLY A 253 16.25 -21.52 -17.00
CA GLY A 253 15.74 -21.16 -15.67
C GLY A 253 15.42 -19.67 -15.56
N GLY A 254 14.81 -19.29 -14.44
CA GLY A 254 14.64 -17.87 -14.11
C GLY A 254 15.96 -17.19 -13.66
N PRO A 255 15.89 -15.90 -13.35
CA PRO A 255 17.08 -15.11 -12.99
C PRO A 255 17.74 -15.57 -11.68
N ILE A 256 19.07 -15.46 -11.63
CA ILE A 256 19.91 -15.71 -10.43
C ILE A 256 20.71 -14.48 -9.99
N ILE A 257 20.56 -13.37 -10.69
CA ILE A 257 21.27 -12.11 -10.42
C ILE A 257 20.29 -11.13 -9.77
N CYS A 258 20.73 -10.41 -8.74
CA CYS A 258 19.86 -9.53 -7.94
C CYS A 258 19.14 -8.49 -8.81
N SER A 259 19.86 -7.84 -9.73
CA SER A 259 19.32 -6.82 -10.65
C SER A 259 18.22 -7.34 -11.56
N ASP A 260 18.18 -8.65 -11.83
CA ASP A 260 17.21 -9.23 -12.76
C ASP A 260 15.87 -9.54 -12.07
N CYS A 261 15.88 -9.75 -10.75
CA CYS A 261 14.68 -9.88 -9.93
C CYS A 261 14.24 -8.52 -9.36
N HIS A 262 15.17 -7.72 -8.84
CA HIS A 262 14.89 -6.51 -8.06
C HIS A 262 14.86 -5.24 -8.92
N LYS A 263 14.12 -5.27 -10.03
CA LYS A 263 14.01 -4.14 -10.97
C LYS A 263 13.11 -3.01 -10.49
N GLY A 264 12.18 -3.31 -9.57
CA GLY A 264 11.17 -2.36 -9.11
C GLY A 264 10.03 -2.12 -10.11
N GLU A 265 10.00 -2.88 -11.20
CA GLU A 265 8.91 -2.89 -12.16
C GLU A 265 7.65 -3.47 -11.52
N LYS A 266 6.50 -2.82 -11.76
CA LYS A 266 5.18 -3.28 -11.34
C LYS A 266 4.28 -3.32 -12.57
N ARG A 267 3.57 -4.43 -12.75
CA ARG A 267 2.58 -4.57 -13.81
C ARG A 267 1.33 -3.76 -13.49
N SER A 268 0.71 -3.20 -14.53
CA SER A 268 -0.58 -2.53 -14.40
C SER A 268 -1.68 -3.55 -14.04
N LEU A 269 -2.77 -3.10 -13.44
CA LEU A 269 -3.94 -3.95 -13.20
C LEU A 269 -4.49 -4.54 -14.50
N GLU A 270 -4.41 -3.79 -15.60
CA GLU A 270 -4.83 -4.25 -16.92
C GLU A 270 -3.99 -5.44 -17.40
N ASP A 271 -2.66 -5.37 -17.26
CA ASP A 271 -1.78 -6.47 -17.64
C ASP A 271 -1.97 -7.69 -16.75
N LEU A 272 -2.13 -7.47 -15.44
CA LEU A 272 -2.44 -8.54 -14.50
C LEU A 272 -3.79 -9.19 -14.83
N SER A 273 -4.79 -8.43 -15.30
CA SER A 273 -6.13 -8.97 -15.59
C SER A 273 -6.15 -9.97 -16.77
N LYS A 274 -5.14 -9.92 -17.64
CA LYS A 274 -4.97 -10.83 -18.78
C LYS A 274 -4.40 -12.20 -18.36
N ALA A 275 -3.75 -12.28 -17.20
CA ALA A 275 -3.21 -13.53 -16.70
C ALA A 275 -4.30 -14.39 -16.02
N PRO A 276 -4.30 -15.71 -16.23
CA PRO A 276 -5.10 -16.64 -15.44
C PRO A 276 -4.91 -16.42 -13.93
N ARG A 277 -5.99 -16.61 -13.18
CA ARG A 277 -5.96 -16.51 -11.72
C ARG A 277 -5.68 -17.90 -11.14
N PRO A 278 -4.81 -18.03 -10.12
CA PRO A 278 -4.55 -19.31 -9.50
C PRO A 278 -5.85 -19.94 -9.01
N ASP A 279 -6.21 -21.12 -9.52
CA ASP A 279 -7.41 -21.84 -9.11
C ASP A 279 -7.09 -22.80 -7.97
N ARG A 280 -7.82 -22.64 -6.87
CA ARG A 280 -7.76 -23.43 -5.64
C ARG A 280 -9.17 -23.85 -5.21
N GLY A 281 -10.11 -23.93 -6.16
CA GLY A 281 -11.51 -24.21 -5.90
C GLY A 281 -12.27 -23.02 -5.30
N GLN A 282 -11.79 -21.79 -5.50
CA GLN A 282 -12.54 -20.61 -5.10
C GLN A 282 -13.85 -20.49 -5.89
N LYS A 283 -14.93 -20.12 -5.22
CA LYS A 283 -16.22 -19.88 -5.88
C LYS A 283 -16.21 -18.53 -6.57
N GLU A 284 -17.02 -18.40 -7.62
CA GLU A 284 -17.26 -17.10 -8.25
C GLU A 284 -18.03 -16.15 -7.34
N PHE A 285 -18.96 -16.70 -6.55
CA PHE A 285 -19.80 -15.97 -5.61
C PHE A 285 -19.74 -16.58 -4.21
N TYR A 286 -19.66 -15.73 -3.20
CA TYR A 286 -19.74 -16.12 -1.79
C TYR A 286 -20.92 -15.44 -1.11
N LEU A 287 -21.70 -16.20 -0.35
CA LEU A 287 -22.71 -15.64 0.53
C LEU A 287 -22.06 -15.27 1.85
N MET A 288 -22.02 -13.97 2.14
CA MET A 288 -21.62 -13.43 3.42
C MET A 288 -22.87 -13.20 4.28
N GLU A 289 -23.11 -14.13 5.20
CA GLU A 289 -24.20 -14.05 6.17
C GLU A 289 -23.69 -14.35 7.59
N PHE A 290 -24.27 -13.65 8.57
CA PHE A 290 -24.06 -13.90 9.99
C PHE A 290 -25.39 -14.37 10.59
N PRO A 291 -25.58 -15.70 10.77
CA PRO A 291 -26.85 -16.26 11.21
C PRO A 291 -27.28 -15.74 12.59
N LYS A 292 -28.59 -15.61 12.80
CA LYS A 292 -29.28 -15.40 14.09
C LYS A 292 -28.95 -14.10 14.88
N ALA A 293 -28.00 -13.27 14.44
CA ALA A 293 -27.64 -12.02 15.14
C ALA A 293 -27.45 -10.77 14.24
N SER A 294 -27.46 -10.93 12.91
CA SER A 294 -27.33 -9.78 11.99
C SER A 294 -28.65 -9.02 11.83
N LYS A 295 -28.60 -7.69 12.02
CA LYS A 295 -29.71 -6.77 11.66
C LYS A 295 -29.78 -6.47 10.16
N MET A 296 -28.71 -6.80 9.42
CA MET A 296 -28.62 -6.55 7.98
C MET A 296 -28.86 -7.85 7.19
N LYS A 297 -29.47 -7.71 6.01
CA LYS A 297 -29.58 -8.80 5.04
C LYS A 297 -28.19 -9.32 4.65
N ALA A 298 -28.12 -10.57 4.21
CA ALA A 298 -26.87 -11.15 3.68
C ALA A 298 -26.34 -10.37 2.47
N VAL A 299 -25.07 -10.56 2.15
CA VAL A 299 -24.39 -9.98 1.00
C VAL A 299 -23.90 -11.11 0.10
N VAL A 300 -24.27 -11.10 -1.17
CA VAL A 300 -23.65 -11.98 -2.17
C VAL A 300 -22.45 -11.27 -2.78
N PHE A 301 -21.26 -11.70 -2.41
CA PHE A 301 -19.99 -11.14 -2.87
C PHE A 301 -19.55 -11.81 -4.18
N ASN A 302 -19.35 -11.00 -5.24
CA ASN A 302 -18.83 -11.47 -6.52
C ASN A 302 -17.30 -11.54 -6.47
N HIS A 303 -16.77 -12.67 -5.99
CA HIS A 303 -15.34 -12.92 -5.90
C HIS A 303 -14.67 -12.99 -7.27
N ARG A 304 -15.35 -13.47 -8.32
CA ARG A 304 -14.80 -13.51 -9.68
C ARG A 304 -14.36 -12.14 -10.17
N ILE A 305 -15.21 -11.12 -10.09
CA ILE A 305 -14.84 -9.77 -10.54
C ILE A 305 -13.67 -9.24 -9.70
N HIS A 306 -13.71 -9.42 -8.38
CA HIS A 306 -12.69 -8.89 -7.48
C HIS A 306 -11.31 -9.52 -7.69
N GLN A 307 -11.25 -10.78 -8.14
CA GLN A 307 -9.97 -11.40 -8.52
C GLN A 307 -9.28 -10.62 -9.65
N PHE A 308 -10.01 -9.99 -10.57
CA PHE A 308 -9.44 -9.24 -11.70
C PHE A 308 -9.24 -7.75 -11.41
N THR A 309 -9.75 -7.24 -10.29
CA THR A 309 -9.55 -5.85 -9.86
C THR A 309 -8.56 -5.71 -8.69
N ALA A 310 -8.18 -6.82 -8.05
CA ALA A 310 -7.11 -6.87 -7.06
C ALA A 310 -5.76 -7.21 -7.72
N GLN A 311 -4.67 -6.68 -7.18
CA GLN A 311 -3.33 -7.02 -7.66
C GLN A 311 -2.88 -8.37 -7.11
N LYS A 312 -3.37 -8.75 -5.91
CA LYS A 312 -3.03 -10.00 -5.22
C LYS A 312 -4.18 -10.46 -4.35
N CYS A 313 -4.26 -11.76 -4.10
CA CYS A 313 -5.21 -12.31 -3.13
C CYS A 313 -4.98 -11.73 -1.72
N ARG A 314 -3.72 -11.44 -1.37
CA ARG A 314 -3.32 -10.86 -0.07
C ARG A 314 -3.84 -9.44 0.19
N ASP A 315 -4.33 -8.75 -0.84
CA ASP A 315 -4.91 -7.41 -0.70
C ASP A 315 -6.19 -7.47 0.16
N CYS A 316 -6.94 -8.59 0.08
CA CYS A 316 -8.09 -8.87 0.95
C CYS A 316 -7.75 -9.93 2.02
N HIS A 317 -7.20 -11.06 1.59
CA HIS A 317 -6.81 -12.18 2.46
C HIS A 317 -5.48 -11.88 3.15
N HIS A 318 -5.50 -10.98 4.12
CA HIS A 318 -4.26 -10.42 4.69
C HIS A 318 -3.52 -11.36 5.67
N GLU A 319 -4.19 -12.43 6.09
CA GLU A 319 -3.66 -13.37 7.08
C GLU A 319 -3.54 -14.79 6.51
N ARG A 320 -4.60 -15.30 5.87
CA ARG A 320 -4.68 -16.56 5.13
C ARG A 320 -5.75 -16.50 4.06
N LEU A 321 -5.73 -17.43 3.10
CA LEU A 321 -6.77 -17.61 2.09
C LEU A 321 -8.00 -18.33 2.68
N GLU A 322 -8.58 -17.73 3.73
CA GLU A 322 -9.78 -18.20 4.40
C GLU A 322 -10.89 -17.13 4.41
N GLY A 323 -12.12 -17.55 4.72
CA GLY A 323 -13.26 -16.63 4.82
C GLY A 323 -13.14 -15.69 6.02
N CYS A 324 -13.43 -14.41 5.83
CA CYS A 324 -13.29 -13.37 6.85
C CYS A 324 -14.01 -13.70 8.17
N ARG A 325 -15.19 -14.34 8.09
CA ARG A 325 -16.02 -14.72 9.25
C ARG A 325 -15.35 -15.70 10.23
N ASN A 326 -14.28 -16.39 9.79
CA ASN A 326 -13.51 -17.29 10.65
C ASN A 326 -12.79 -16.51 11.77
N CYS A 327 -12.53 -15.20 11.56
CA CYS A 327 -11.86 -14.32 12.51
C CYS A 327 -12.70 -13.09 12.87
N HIS A 328 -13.44 -12.54 11.91
CA HIS A 328 -14.24 -11.32 12.06
C HIS A 328 -15.71 -11.67 12.28
N THR A 329 -16.05 -12.03 13.52
CA THR A 329 -17.44 -12.27 13.98
C THR A 329 -18.15 -10.94 14.26
N LEU A 330 -19.45 -10.96 14.53
CA LEU A 330 -20.21 -9.73 14.87
C LEU A 330 -19.70 -9.05 16.15
N GLU A 331 -19.28 -9.84 17.14
CA GLU A 331 -18.72 -9.34 18.41
C GLU A 331 -17.20 -9.12 18.34
N GLY A 332 -16.56 -9.58 17.27
CA GLY A 332 -15.10 -9.74 17.22
C GLY A 332 -14.64 -11.01 17.92
N SER A 333 -13.46 -11.50 17.54
CA SER A 333 -12.86 -12.68 18.17
C SER A 333 -11.36 -12.48 18.43
N PRO A 334 -10.75 -13.21 19.37
CA PRO A 334 -9.31 -13.17 19.59
C PRO A 334 -8.50 -13.47 18.31
N LYS A 335 -8.99 -14.36 17.44
CA LYS A 335 -8.33 -14.69 16.16
C LYS A 335 -8.26 -13.49 15.21
N GLY A 336 -9.28 -12.64 15.23
CA GLY A 336 -9.33 -11.38 14.46
C GLY A 336 -8.83 -10.16 15.24
N ASN A 337 -8.12 -10.35 16.36
CA ASN A 337 -7.71 -9.28 17.28
C ASN A 337 -8.90 -8.37 17.69
N PHE A 338 -10.07 -8.98 17.89
CA PHE A 338 -11.34 -8.33 18.20
C PHE A 338 -11.84 -7.30 17.19
N VAL A 339 -11.27 -7.27 15.97
CA VAL A 339 -11.86 -6.53 14.86
C VAL A 339 -13.14 -7.25 14.44
N ASN A 340 -14.29 -6.63 14.69
CA ASN A 340 -15.58 -7.19 14.36
C ASN A 340 -15.90 -7.10 12.85
N ALA A 341 -16.96 -7.77 12.44
CA ALA A 341 -17.42 -7.82 11.06
C ALA A 341 -17.76 -6.43 10.49
N VAL A 342 -18.36 -5.53 11.31
CA VAL A 342 -18.72 -4.19 10.84
C VAL A 342 -17.47 -3.42 10.42
N THR A 343 -16.45 -3.38 11.27
CA THR A 343 -15.17 -2.74 10.98
C THR A 343 -14.43 -3.42 9.83
N ALA A 344 -14.38 -4.76 9.84
CA ALA A 344 -13.67 -5.52 8.79
C ALA A 344 -14.21 -5.25 7.38
N PHE A 345 -15.53 -5.03 7.22
CA PHE A 345 -16.15 -4.80 5.91
C PHE A 345 -16.40 -3.33 5.59
N HIS A 346 -16.47 -2.43 6.58
CA HIS A 346 -16.93 -1.06 6.36
C HIS A 346 -15.95 0.05 6.77
N SER A 347 -14.80 -0.28 7.37
CA SER A 347 -13.83 0.76 7.75
C SER A 347 -13.29 1.50 6.53
N VAL A 348 -13.61 2.80 6.40
CA VAL A 348 -13.15 3.65 5.28
C VAL A 348 -11.63 3.88 5.29
N PHE A 349 -10.97 3.58 6.41
CA PHE A 349 -9.52 3.74 6.58
C PHE A 349 -8.73 2.46 6.25
N SER A 350 -9.41 1.40 5.81
CA SER A 350 -8.78 0.12 5.48
C SER A 350 -9.05 -0.28 4.04
N ASP A 351 -7.99 -0.40 3.25
CA ASP A 351 -8.03 -0.93 1.88
C ASP A 351 -8.50 -2.39 1.80
N ARG A 352 -8.65 -3.07 2.95
CA ARG A 352 -9.15 -4.46 3.05
C ARG A 352 -10.66 -4.54 3.19
N SER A 353 -11.28 -3.43 3.60
CA SER A 353 -12.72 -3.35 3.76
C SER A 353 -13.37 -3.00 2.40
N CYS A 354 -14.65 -3.35 2.25
CA CYS A 354 -15.39 -3.02 1.04
C CYS A 354 -15.46 -1.49 0.84
N GLN A 355 -15.83 -0.75 1.90
CA GLN A 355 -15.95 0.70 1.80
C GLN A 355 -14.60 1.40 1.61
N GLY A 356 -13.56 0.97 2.31
CA GLY A 356 -12.23 1.59 2.25
C GLY A 356 -11.55 1.35 0.91
N CYS A 357 -11.59 0.13 0.38
CA CYS A 357 -11.09 -0.16 -0.96
C CYS A 357 -11.83 0.66 -2.03
N HIS A 358 -13.16 0.72 -1.96
CA HIS A 358 -13.96 1.52 -2.90
C HIS A 358 -13.64 3.03 -2.77
N GLN A 359 -13.44 3.53 -1.56
CA GLN A 359 -13.05 4.93 -1.34
C GLN A 359 -11.66 5.23 -1.91
N LYS A 360 -10.71 4.31 -1.75
CA LYS A 360 -9.39 4.41 -2.38
C LYS A 360 -9.50 4.45 -3.90
N GLU A 361 -10.35 3.62 -4.51
CA GLU A 361 -10.59 3.66 -5.96
C GLU A 361 -11.20 4.98 -6.42
N ILE A 362 -12.11 5.56 -5.65
CA ILE A 362 -12.68 6.90 -5.90
C ILE A 362 -11.57 7.96 -5.81
N ASN A 363 -10.76 7.92 -4.75
CA ASN A 363 -9.71 8.91 -4.48
C ASN A 363 -8.55 8.81 -5.48
N ALA A 364 -8.32 7.65 -6.09
CA ALA A 364 -7.29 7.45 -7.11
C ALA A 364 -7.67 8.09 -8.47
N ARG A 365 -8.94 8.45 -8.67
CA ARG A 365 -9.50 8.85 -9.97
C ARG A 365 -10.00 10.29 -9.94
N LYS A 366 -9.41 11.12 -10.79
CA LYS A 366 -9.74 12.55 -10.85
C LYS A 366 -11.17 12.80 -11.34
N GLU A 367 -11.64 11.98 -12.26
CA GLU A 367 -13.01 12.01 -12.76
C GLU A 367 -14.06 11.66 -11.70
N CYS A 368 -13.70 10.84 -10.70
CA CYS A 368 -14.57 10.55 -9.56
C CYS A 368 -14.50 11.67 -8.52
N LEU A 369 -13.30 12.18 -8.21
CA LEU A 369 -13.10 13.28 -7.28
C LEU A 369 -13.78 14.58 -7.73
N ALA A 370 -14.01 14.78 -9.03
CA ALA A 370 -14.77 15.91 -9.56
C ALA A 370 -16.17 16.06 -8.92
N CYS A 371 -16.77 14.98 -8.41
CA CYS A 371 -18.00 15.01 -7.62
C CYS A 371 -17.78 14.60 -6.16
N HIS A 372 -16.95 13.58 -5.92
CA HIS A 372 -16.76 13.00 -4.58
C HIS A 372 -15.84 13.83 -3.66
N HIS A 373 -15.23 14.93 -4.11
CA HIS A 373 -14.41 15.77 -3.23
C HIS A 373 -15.19 16.44 -2.08
N LEU A 374 -16.52 16.54 -2.21
CA LEU A 374 -17.40 17.01 -1.14
C LEU A 374 -17.80 15.91 -0.15
N ASP A 375 -17.61 14.64 -0.52
CA ASP A 375 -17.83 13.51 0.37
C ASP A 375 -16.69 13.44 1.38
N LYS A 376 -16.79 14.22 2.45
CA LYS A 376 -15.83 14.21 3.57
C LYS A 376 -15.95 12.95 4.43
N LYS A 377 -16.07 11.76 3.82
CA LYS A 377 -16.13 10.46 4.50
C LYS A 377 -14.88 10.20 5.35
N GLU A 378 -13.75 10.80 5.00
CA GLU A 378 -12.50 10.74 5.77
C GLU A 378 -12.62 11.43 7.15
N THR A 379 -13.60 12.35 7.30
CA THR A 379 -13.96 12.97 8.58
C THR A 379 -15.15 12.28 9.26
N SER A 380 -15.76 11.29 8.60
CA SER A 380 -16.85 10.51 9.18
C SER A 380 -16.30 9.64 10.30
N ARG A 381 -16.82 9.83 11.51
CA ARG A 381 -16.54 8.96 12.67
C ARG A 381 -17.33 7.66 12.64
N THR A 382 -18.19 7.46 11.64
CA THR A 382 -19.06 6.29 11.52
C THR A 382 -18.65 5.42 10.33
N GLU A 383 -18.55 4.11 10.58
CA GLU A 383 -18.36 3.06 9.56
C GLU A 383 -19.69 2.69 8.87
N VAL A 384 -20.80 3.27 9.32
CA VAL A 384 -22.14 3.02 8.77
C VAL A 384 -22.39 3.97 7.60
N ALA A 385 -22.63 3.39 6.42
CA ALA A 385 -23.01 4.14 5.23
C ALA A 385 -24.46 4.65 5.32
N SER A 386 -24.89 5.49 4.36
CA SER A 386 -26.29 5.87 4.23
C SER A 386 -27.18 4.67 3.94
N GLU A 387 -28.45 4.71 4.36
CA GLU A 387 -29.44 3.66 4.09
C GLU A 387 -29.52 3.30 2.59
N THR A 388 -29.46 4.31 1.73
CA THR A 388 -29.43 4.17 0.26
C THR A 388 -28.22 3.41 -0.27
N THR A 389 -27.10 3.43 0.45
CA THR A 389 -25.87 2.70 0.11
C THR A 389 -25.89 1.30 0.70
N CYS A 390 -26.44 1.12 1.91
CA CYS A 390 -26.55 -0.18 2.57
C CYS A 390 -27.23 -1.23 1.69
N VAL A 391 -28.34 -0.86 1.05
CA VAL A 391 -29.11 -1.73 0.16
C VAL A 391 -28.41 -2.08 -1.15
N LYS A 392 -27.24 -1.50 -1.46
CA LYS A 392 -26.43 -1.92 -2.62
C LYS A 392 -25.70 -3.23 -2.36
N CYS A 393 -25.34 -3.51 -1.12
CA CYS A 393 -24.67 -4.76 -0.76
C CYS A 393 -25.64 -5.70 -0.03
N HIS A 394 -26.43 -5.17 0.90
CA HIS A 394 -27.35 -5.94 1.75
C HIS A 394 -28.69 -6.23 1.05
N ILE A 395 -28.64 -7.03 0.00
CA ILE A 395 -29.83 -7.47 -0.77
C ILE A 395 -30.29 -8.88 -0.45
N GLY A 396 -29.65 -9.56 0.51
CA GLY A 396 -29.97 -10.93 0.89
C GLY A 396 -29.22 -11.94 0.02
N ARG A 397 -29.94 -12.94 -0.48
CA ARG A 397 -29.36 -14.03 -1.31
C ARG A 397 -29.46 -13.75 -2.81
N ALA A 398 -30.05 -12.62 -3.18
CA ALA A 398 -30.10 -12.17 -4.56
C ALA A 398 -28.69 -11.82 -5.06
N ARG A 399 -28.44 -12.06 -6.35
CA ARG A 399 -27.26 -11.57 -7.05
C ARG A 399 -27.59 -10.23 -7.68
N SER A 400 -26.70 -9.26 -7.53
CA SER A 400 -26.81 -8.00 -8.24
C SER A 400 -26.17 -8.13 -9.62
N ASP A 401 -26.93 -7.80 -10.66
CA ASP A 401 -26.38 -7.61 -12.00
C ASP A 401 -25.82 -6.20 -12.13
N ILE A 402 -24.64 -6.07 -12.74
CA ILE A 402 -24.08 -4.77 -13.11
C ILE A 402 -24.85 -4.31 -14.35
N LYS A 403 -25.82 -3.43 -14.15
CA LYS A 403 -26.60 -2.79 -15.23
C LYS A 403 -25.85 -1.57 -15.73
N ASN A 404 -25.88 -1.28 -17.03
CA ASN A 404 -25.31 -0.04 -17.55
C ASN A 404 -25.97 1.20 -16.93
N LEU A 405 -25.17 2.25 -16.71
CA LEU A 405 -25.67 3.52 -16.23
C LEU A 405 -26.62 4.09 -17.28
N LYS A 406 -27.90 4.27 -16.93
CA LYS A 406 -28.86 4.93 -17.82
C LYS A 406 -28.62 6.43 -17.80
N PRO A 407 -28.56 7.10 -18.96
CA PRO A 407 -28.59 8.56 -19.01
C PRO A 407 -29.88 9.06 -18.35
N TYR A 408 -29.82 10.23 -17.71
CA TYR A 408 -31.01 10.87 -17.20
C TYR A 408 -32.01 11.16 -18.33
N SER A 409 -33.21 10.59 -18.20
CA SER A 409 -34.28 10.65 -19.18
C SER A 409 -35.13 11.93 -19.12
N GLY A 410 -35.03 12.69 -18.03
CA GLY A 410 -35.75 13.95 -17.86
C GLY A 410 -35.13 15.11 -18.67
N GLU A 411 -35.87 16.22 -18.74
CA GLU A 411 -35.42 17.42 -19.45
C GLU A 411 -34.21 18.06 -18.74
N ILE A 412 -33.15 18.32 -19.52
CA ILE A 412 -31.93 19.00 -19.06
C ILE A 412 -31.79 20.28 -19.87
N LYS A 413 -31.91 21.45 -19.21
CA LYS A 413 -31.64 22.74 -19.83
C LYS A 413 -30.24 22.75 -20.44
N SER A 414 -30.11 23.23 -21.68
CA SER A 414 -28.85 23.29 -22.42
C SER A 414 -27.83 24.19 -21.73
N GLN A 415 -28.28 25.34 -21.24
CA GLN A 415 -27.50 26.35 -20.51
C GLN A 415 -28.26 26.85 -19.27
N ILE A 416 -27.50 27.30 -18.28
CA ILE A 416 -28.00 27.93 -17.06
C ILE A 416 -27.30 29.28 -16.89
N GLU A 417 -28.06 30.32 -16.63
CA GLU A 417 -27.55 31.65 -16.33
C GLU A 417 -27.61 31.92 -14.83
N ILE A 418 -26.50 32.40 -14.27
CA ILE A 418 -26.38 32.73 -12.85
C ILE A 418 -26.19 34.25 -12.73
N GLU A 419 -27.28 34.95 -12.40
CA GLU A 419 -27.31 36.41 -12.32
C GLU A 419 -27.39 36.95 -10.89
N VAL A 420 -27.80 36.14 -9.92
CA VAL A 420 -28.08 36.56 -8.52
C VAL A 420 -26.88 37.21 -7.79
N LEU A 421 -25.66 37.06 -8.31
CA LEU A 421 -24.43 37.67 -7.77
C LEU A 421 -23.75 38.67 -8.74
N SER A 422 -24.46 39.11 -9.79
CA SER A 422 -23.94 39.98 -10.87
C SER A 422 -23.70 41.41 -10.38
N LYS A 423 -22.63 41.62 -9.61
CA LYS A 423 -22.16 42.93 -9.14
C LYS A 423 -20.97 43.42 -9.97
N GLU A 424 -19.76 42.96 -9.66
CA GLU A 424 -18.51 43.34 -10.34
C GLU A 424 -18.33 42.66 -11.71
N PHE A 425 -19.01 41.53 -11.90
CA PHE A 425 -18.97 40.72 -13.12
C PHE A 425 -20.39 40.56 -13.68
N GLU A 426 -20.48 40.32 -14.98
CA GLU A 426 -21.71 39.95 -15.69
C GLU A 426 -22.23 38.57 -15.23
N LYS A 427 -23.44 38.20 -15.68
CA LYS A 427 -24.01 36.88 -15.39
C LYS A 427 -23.10 35.76 -15.88
N ALA A 428 -22.91 34.72 -15.06
CA ALA A 428 -22.15 33.55 -15.48
C ALA A 428 -23.05 32.63 -16.33
N THR A 429 -22.54 32.15 -17.46
CA THR A 429 -23.29 31.22 -18.34
C THR A 429 -22.65 29.85 -18.30
N MET A 430 -23.38 28.84 -17.81
CA MET A 430 -22.89 27.48 -17.66
C MET A 430 -23.50 26.54 -18.72
N PRO A 431 -22.70 25.82 -19.53
CA PRO A 431 -23.18 24.86 -20.52
C PRO A 431 -23.62 23.54 -19.87
N HIS A 432 -24.73 23.58 -19.14
CA HIS A 432 -25.21 22.53 -18.24
C HIS A 432 -25.33 21.14 -18.90
N GLN A 433 -26.04 21.02 -20.03
CA GLN A 433 -26.22 19.71 -20.69
C GLN A 433 -24.89 19.13 -21.19
N LYS A 434 -23.95 19.97 -21.64
CA LYS A 434 -22.62 19.52 -22.09
C LYS A 434 -21.78 18.97 -20.94
N ILE A 435 -21.86 19.59 -19.76
CA ILE A 435 -21.19 19.12 -18.55
C ILE A 435 -21.73 17.75 -18.15
N VAL A 436 -23.06 17.59 -18.08
CA VAL A 436 -23.69 16.31 -17.73
C VAL A 436 -23.27 15.19 -18.69
N LYS A 437 -23.34 15.42 -20.01
CA LYS A 437 -22.90 14.45 -21.03
C LYS A 437 -21.42 14.05 -20.85
N SER A 438 -20.55 15.01 -20.55
CA SER A 438 -19.12 14.75 -20.30
C SER A 438 -18.90 13.87 -19.06
N LEU A 439 -19.61 14.15 -17.96
CA LEU A 439 -19.49 13.37 -16.72
C LEU A 439 -20.01 11.93 -16.89
N VAL A 440 -21.13 11.74 -17.59
CA VAL A 440 -21.65 10.40 -17.93
C VAL A 440 -20.64 9.61 -18.76
N ALA A 441 -20.06 10.24 -19.78
CA ALA A 441 -19.05 9.58 -20.64
C ALA A 441 -17.81 9.15 -19.85
N LYS A 442 -17.36 9.96 -18.87
CA LYS A 442 -16.19 9.66 -18.03
C LYS A 442 -16.43 8.57 -16.99
N THR A 443 -17.68 8.34 -16.57
CA THR A 443 -18.00 7.42 -15.46
C THR A 443 -18.65 6.11 -15.89
N SER A 444 -19.32 6.07 -17.05
CA SER A 444 -20.07 4.91 -17.55
C SER A 444 -19.23 3.66 -17.83
N GLY A 445 -17.93 3.81 -18.09
CA GLY A 445 -17.02 2.66 -18.27
C GLY A 445 -16.54 2.02 -16.97
N ASN A 446 -16.80 2.63 -15.81
CA ASN A 446 -16.32 2.15 -14.53
C ASN A 446 -17.39 1.30 -13.81
N ARG A 447 -17.10 0.02 -13.60
CA ARG A 447 -18.03 -0.93 -12.94
C ARG A 447 -18.46 -0.51 -11.54
N LEU A 448 -17.56 0.08 -10.74
CA LEU A 448 -17.88 0.54 -9.39
C LEU A 448 -18.87 1.72 -9.46
N ALA A 449 -18.60 2.71 -10.32
CA ALA A 449 -19.50 3.85 -10.51
C ALA A 449 -20.88 3.39 -10.99
N VAL A 450 -20.91 2.54 -12.01
CA VAL A 450 -22.14 1.99 -12.61
C VAL A 450 -22.98 1.21 -11.58
N TYR A 451 -22.34 0.45 -10.70
CA TYR A 451 -23.03 -0.32 -9.66
C TYR A 451 -23.66 0.57 -8.57
N PHE A 452 -22.92 1.57 -8.08
CA PHE A 452 -23.39 2.42 -6.98
C PHE A 452 -24.29 3.57 -7.45
N HIS A 453 -24.22 3.96 -8.73
CA HIS A 453 -25.04 5.04 -9.33
C HIS A 453 -26.20 4.49 -10.18
N ASP A 454 -26.95 3.52 -9.66
CA ASP A 454 -27.99 2.80 -10.40
C ASP A 454 -29.25 3.62 -10.73
N LYS A 455 -29.50 4.73 -10.02
CA LYS A 455 -30.57 5.67 -10.33
C LYS A 455 -30.07 6.78 -11.25
N GLU A 456 -30.86 7.12 -12.27
CA GLU A 456 -30.55 8.16 -13.25
C GLU A 456 -30.20 9.52 -12.61
N GLU A 457 -30.83 9.85 -11.49
CA GLU A 457 -30.63 11.12 -10.78
C GLU A 457 -29.37 11.13 -9.89
N THR A 458 -28.69 10.00 -9.72
CA THR A 458 -27.55 9.91 -8.78
C THR A 458 -26.41 10.83 -9.18
N LEU A 459 -26.09 10.89 -10.48
CA LEU A 459 -25.07 11.82 -10.97
C LEU A 459 -25.48 13.28 -10.78
N CYS A 460 -26.77 13.60 -10.88
CA CYS A 460 -27.26 14.96 -10.64
C CYS A 460 -26.97 15.41 -9.21
N LYS A 461 -26.96 14.50 -8.23
CA LYS A 461 -26.65 14.78 -6.83
C LYS A 461 -25.18 15.17 -6.59
N GLY A 462 -24.29 14.96 -7.55
CA GLY A 462 -22.90 15.43 -7.50
C GLY A 462 -22.79 16.96 -7.45
N CYS A 463 -23.77 17.67 -8.03
CA CYS A 463 -23.91 19.13 -7.93
C CYS A 463 -25.16 19.53 -7.14
N HIS A 464 -26.30 18.86 -7.36
CA HIS A 464 -27.55 19.10 -6.64
C HIS A 464 -27.61 18.28 -5.34
N HIS A 465 -26.56 18.41 -4.53
CA HIS A 465 -26.40 17.68 -3.29
C HIS A 465 -27.46 18.05 -2.25
N LYS A 466 -27.74 17.13 -1.32
CA LYS A 466 -28.72 17.30 -0.22
C LYS A 466 -30.15 17.65 -0.65
N THR A 467 -30.47 17.52 -1.95
CA THR A 467 -31.84 17.68 -2.43
C THR A 467 -32.61 16.37 -2.36
N ASN A 468 -33.87 16.44 -1.91
CA ASN A 468 -34.78 15.30 -1.98
C ASN A 468 -35.54 15.34 -3.31
N PRO A 469 -35.24 14.44 -4.28
CA PRO A 469 -35.97 14.40 -5.54
C PRO A 469 -37.43 13.94 -5.38
N GLU A 470 -37.76 13.17 -4.34
CA GLU A 470 -39.14 12.69 -4.08
C GLU A 470 -40.05 13.78 -3.51
N GLY A 471 -39.47 14.84 -2.94
CA GLY A 471 -40.19 16.02 -2.46
C GLY A 471 -40.28 17.16 -3.48
N LYS A 472 -39.79 16.96 -4.72
CA LYS A 472 -39.92 17.97 -5.78
C LYS A 472 -41.34 17.91 -6.35
N ILE A 473 -42.03 19.05 -6.33
CA ILE A 473 -43.15 19.26 -7.24
C ILE A 473 -42.58 19.24 -8.66
N LYS A 474 -43.21 18.49 -9.57
CA LYS A 474 -42.83 18.38 -10.98
C LYS A 474 -42.63 19.81 -11.55
N GLY A 475 -41.41 20.17 -11.95
CA GLY A 475 -41.07 21.49 -12.49
C GLY A 475 -40.36 22.49 -11.56
N GLN A 476 -40.09 22.15 -10.29
CA GLN A 476 -39.37 23.06 -9.39
C GLN A 476 -37.83 23.01 -9.61
N GLU A 477 -37.26 24.16 -9.97
CA GLU A 477 -35.83 24.34 -10.19
C GLU A 477 -35.03 24.29 -8.87
N VAL A 478 -34.01 23.44 -8.81
CA VAL A 478 -33.11 23.37 -7.64
C VAL A 478 -32.10 24.51 -7.73
N LYS A 479 -32.27 25.52 -6.88
CA LYS A 479 -31.35 26.66 -6.78
C LYS A 479 -30.40 26.48 -5.60
N CYS A 480 -29.11 26.76 -5.81
CA CYS A 480 -28.12 26.76 -4.73
C CYS A 480 -28.52 27.74 -3.60
N SER A 481 -29.14 28.86 -3.99
CA SER A 481 -29.61 29.91 -3.08
C SER A 481 -30.71 29.47 -2.12
N SER A 482 -31.35 28.32 -2.36
CA SER A 482 -32.35 27.76 -1.43
C SER A 482 -31.72 27.31 -0.10
N CYS A 483 -30.42 27.00 -0.09
CA CYS A 483 -29.70 26.59 1.13
C CYS A 483 -28.46 27.45 1.40
N HIS A 484 -27.85 28.03 0.36
CA HIS A 484 -26.67 28.88 0.47
C HIS A 484 -27.07 30.36 0.40
N GLY A 485 -27.04 31.05 1.54
CA GLY A 485 -27.33 32.48 1.61
C GLY A 485 -26.34 33.32 0.80
N ILE A 486 -26.80 34.46 0.28
CA ILE A 486 -25.90 35.46 -0.35
C ILE A 486 -24.94 36.00 0.72
N SER A 487 -25.45 36.25 1.93
CA SER A 487 -24.70 36.59 3.13
C SER A 487 -24.34 35.35 3.94
N PHE A 488 -23.42 35.53 4.88
CA PHE A 488 -23.10 34.51 5.89
C PHE A 488 -24.33 34.22 6.76
N ASP A 489 -24.57 32.94 7.04
CA ASP A 489 -25.62 32.46 7.93
C ASP A 489 -24.98 31.95 9.23
N ALA A 490 -25.16 32.71 10.32
CA ALA A 490 -24.60 32.36 11.62
C ALA A 490 -25.26 31.12 12.26
N LEU A 491 -26.48 30.76 11.84
CA LEU A 491 -27.17 29.55 12.33
C LEU A 491 -26.65 28.29 11.64
N HIS A 492 -26.08 28.44 10.45
CA HIS A 492 -25.50 27.36 9.65
C HIS A 492 -24.08 27.70 9.16
N PRO A 493 -23.11 27.90 10.07
CA PRO A 493 -21.75 28.31 9.71
C PRO A 493 -21.01 27.26 8.87
N GLU A 494 -21.48 26.01 8.86
CA GLU A 494 -20.95 24.95 8.01
C GLU A 494 -21.30 25.13 6.53
N ARG A 495 -22.30 25.97 6.21
CA ARG A 495 -22.73 26.24 4.84
C ARG A 495 -21.96 27.44 4.29
N PRO A 496 -21.17 27.27 3.21
CA PRO A 496 -20.53 28.40 2.57
C PRO A 496 -21.58 29.36 2.00
N ARG A 497 -21.28 30.66 2.00
CA ARG A 497 -22.06 31.66 1.25
C ARG A 497 -22.16 31.30 -0.22
N LEU A 498 -23.18 31.78 -0.91
CA LEU A 498 -23.51 31.41 -2.30
C LEU A 498 -22.33 31.56 -3.27
N GLN A 499 -21.55 32.65 -3.17
CA GLN A 499 -20.34 32.84 -3.98
C GLN A 499 -19.30 31.73 -3.74
N ALA A 500 -19.05 31.39 -2.47
CA ALA A 500 -18.09 30.35 -2.12
C ALA A 500 -18.61 28.95 -2.48
N ALA A 501 -19.92 28.72 -2.44
CA ALA A 501 -20.54 27.50 -2.94
C ALA A 501 -20.31 27.32 -4.45
N TYR A 502 -20.57 28.35 -5.26
CA TYR A 502 -20.29 28.30 -6.70
C TYR A 502 -18.80 28.12 -7.00
N HIS A 503 -17.93 28.94 -6.42
CA HIS A 503 -16.49 28.84 -6.66
C HIS A 503 -15.93 27.49 -6.17
N GLY A 504 -16.35 27.04 -4.99
CA GLY A 504 -15.94 25.76 -4.43
C GLY A 504 -16.36 24.57 -5.29
N GLN A 505 -17.56 24.58 -5.87
CA GLN A 505 -18.03 23.51 -6.76
C GLN A 505 -17.37 23.58 -8.14
N CYS A 506 -17.43 24.74 -8.80
CA CYS A 506 -16.98 24.89 -10.19
C CYS A 506 -15.45 24.74 -10.31
N ILE A 507 -14.70 25.49 -9.49
CA ILE A 507 -13.23 25.53 -9.60
C ILE A 507 -12.63 24.20 -9.19
N LYS A 508 -13.10 23.56 -8.10
CA LYS A 508 -12.56 22.25 -7.69
C LYS A 508 -12.85 21.16 -8.73
N CYS A 509 -14.05 21.13 -9.30
CA CYS A 509 -14.35 20.24 -10.42
C CYS A 509 -13.38 20.46 -11.60
N HIS A 510 -13.11 21.71 -11.97
CA HIS A 510 -12.15 22.03 -13.03
C HIS A 510 -10.71 21.65 -12.67
N GLU A 511 -10.26 21.85 -11.44
CA GLU A 511 -8.94 21.44 -10.95
C GLU A 511 -8.75 19.91 -11.07
N TYR A 512 -9.73 19.13 -10.59
CA TYR A 512 -9.67 17.68 -10.70
C TYR A 512 -9.67 17.23 -12.16
N LEU A 513 -10.58 17.76 -12.98
CA LEU A 513 -10.67 17.42 -14.40
C LEU A 513 -9.59 18.06 -15.29
N LYS A 514 -8.70 18.88 -14.71
CA LYS A 514 -7.65 19.64 -15.43
C LYS A 514 -8.20 20.49 -16.58
N ILE A 515 -9.28 21.22 -16.34
CA ILE A 515 -9.91 22.10 -17.33
C ILE A 515 -9.30 23.50 -17.20
N GLU A 516 -8.09 23.68 -17.73
CA GLU A 516 -7.29 24.91 -17.57
C GLU A 516 -7.97 26.15 -18.15
N LYS A 517 -8.73 25.98 -19.25
CA LYS A 517 -9.46 27.05 -19.94
C LYS A 517 -10.60 27.67 -19.12
N ALA A 518 -10.87 27.17 -17.92
CA ALA A 518 -11.96 27.62 -17.06
C ALA A 518 -11.48 27.93 -15.62
N MET A 519 -10.21 28.34 -15.50
CA MET A 519 -9.55 28.67 -14.23
C MET A 519 -9.28 30.16 -14.03
N SER A 520 -9.59 31.02 -15.03
CA SER A 520 -9.51 32.49 -14.88
C SER A 520 -10.88 33.10 -14.55
N CYS A 521 -10.88 34.28 -13.94
CA CYS A 521 -12.12 34.97 -13.53
C CYS A 521 -13.05 35.27 -14.73
N ASP A 522 -12.48 35.68 -15.85
CA ASP A 522 -13.17 36.06 -17.08
C ASP A 522 -13.66 34.85 -17.92
N SER A 523 -13.19 33.65 -17.60
CA SER A 523 -13.61 32.42 -18.30
C SER A 523 -15.06 32.00 -18.00
N CYS A 524 -15.59 32.38 -16.83
CA CYS A 524 -16.95 32.02 -16.41
C CYS A 524 -17.91 33.21 -16.43
N HIS A 525 -17.41 34.41 -16.14
CA HIS A 525 -18.18 35.64 -16.10
C HIS A 525 -17.30 36.85 -16.47
N LYS A 526 -17.75 37.68 -17.41
CA LYS A 526 -16.96 38.84 -17.88
C LYS A 526 -16.98 39.98 -16.86
N PRO A 527 -15.88 40.74 -16.69
CA PRO A 527 -15.90 41.92 -15.84
C PRO A 527 -16.85 42.98 -16.42
N LYS A 528 -17.63 43.66 -15.58
CA LYS A 528 -18.38 44.84 -16.03
C LYS A 528 -17.41 46.00 -16.26
N LYS A 529 -17.70 46.85 -17.25
CA LYS A 529 -16.82 47.96 -17.68
C LYS A 529 -16.51 48.98 -16.57
N GLU A 530 -17.34 49.10 -15.55
CA GLU A 530 -17.14 50.00 -14.40
C GLU A 530 -16.33 49.35 -13.26
N ARG A 531 -15.20 48.71 -13.58
CA ARG A 531 -14.27 48.26 -12.55
C ARG A 531 -13.47 49.46 -12.07
N GLY A 532 -14.11 50.33 -11.27
CA GLY A 532 -13.41 51.38 -10.54
C GLY A 532 -12.29 50.74 -9.73
N LEU A 533 -11.05 51.10 -10.03
CA LEU A 533 -9.89 50.72 -9.22
C LEU A 533 -10.16 51.16 -7.78
N PRO A 534 -9.95 50.31 -6.76
CA PRO A 534 -9.99 50.78 -5.39
C PRO A 534 -8.89 51.83 -5.23
N SER A 535 -9.27 53.05 -4.86
CA SER A 535 -8.32 54.04 -4.35
C SER A 535 -7.70 53.47 -3.08
N PHE A 536 -6.37 53.37 -3.06
CA PHE A 536 -5.57 52.93 -1.92
C PHE A 536 -5.76 53.84 -0.70
#